data_AF-A0A0G4L863-F1
#
_entry.id   AF-A0A0G4L863-F1
#
_cell.length_a   1.000
_cell.length_b   1.000
_cell.length_c   1.000
_cell.angle_alpha   90.00
_cell.angle_beta   90.00
_cell.angle_gamma   90.00
#
_symmetry.space_group_name_H-M   'P 1'
#
loop_
_entity.id
_entity.type
_entity.pdbx_description
1 polymer ?
#
loop_
_entity_poly.entity_id
_entity_poly.type
_entity_poly.pdbx_seq_one_letter_code
_entity_poly.pdbx_strand_id
1 'polypeptide(L)'
;ATPETFKTGYQEASANPFSRQKHPVTGVWHEPVYSLRRQAELVKLAREHGVEELLPPTVKGSEYQLAHRVEHGLRVKGTGVGQKVKGHQHERMVMPRMERRRNAMLNMPDLMRQWKKVGKYRWKKFPKSVNG
;
A
#
# COMPACT_ATOMS: atom_id res chain seq x y z
N ALA A 1 0.89 -30.27 34.87
CA ALA A 1 -0.09 -31.02 34.06
C ALA A 1 0.22 -30.77 32.59
N THR A 2 0.24 -31.81 31.76
CA THR A 2 0.47 -31.65 30.31
C THR A 2 -0.75 -30.96 29.69
N PRO A 3 -0.61 -29.88 28.91
CA PRO A 3 -1.77 -29.17 28.33
C PRO A 3 -2.57 -30.05 27.35
N GLU A 4 -1.98 -31.15 26.89
CA GLU A 4 -2.59 -32.07 25.94
C GLU A 4 -3.71 -32.94 26.53
N THR A 5 -3.72 -33.18 27.84
CA THR A 5 -4.62 -34.16 28.47
C THR A 5 -5.92 -33.58 29.02
N PHE A 6 -6.01 -32.26 29.21
CA PHE A 6 -7.16 -31.60 29.84
C PHE A 6 -7.78 -30.56 28.90
N LYS A 7 -8.29 -31.01 27.75
CA LYS A 7 -8.97 -30.14 26.78
C LYS A 7 -10.48 -30.15 27.04
N THR A 8 -11.10 -28.98 26.90
CA THR A 8 -12.57 -28.90 26.84
C THR A 8 -13.06 -29.29 25.45
N GLY A 9 -14.33 -29.70 25.31
CA GLY A 9 -14.89 -30.03 23.99
C GLY A 9 -14.78 -28.87 22.98
N TYR A 10 -14.78 -27.61 23.43
CA TYR A 10 -14.52 -26.45 22.58
C TYR A 10 -13.06 -26.36 22.11
N GLN A 11 -12.10 -26.70 22.97
CA GLN A 11 -10.67 -26.73 22.63
C GLN A 11 -10.33 -27.90 21.72
N GLU A 12 -11.05 -29.02 21.83
CA GLU A 12 -10.94 -30.16 20.90
C GLU A 12 -11.49 -29.79 19.51
N ALA A 13 -12.64 -29.12 19.46
CA ALA A 13 -13.23 -28.64 18.22
C ALA A 13 -12.37 -27.55 17.56
N SER A 14 -11.76 -26.67 18.36
CA SER A 14 -10.88 -25.62 17.88
C SER A 14 -9.73 -25.31 18.83
N ALA A 15 -8.52 -25.70 18.43
CA ALA A 15 -7.29 -25.39 19.16
C ALA A 15 -7.08 -23.88 19.44
N ASN A 16 -7.42 -22.99 18.50
CA ASN A 16 -7.45 -21.54 18.74
C ASN A 16 -8.72 -20.93 18.11
N PRO A 17 -9.69 -20.47 18.93
CA PRO A 17 -10.97 -19.98 18.46
C PRO A 17 -10.90 -18.63 17.72
N PHE A 18 -9.73 -17.97 17.72
CA PHE A 18 -9.46 -16.73 16.98
C PHE A 18 -8.84 -16.98 15.60
N SER A 19 -8.35 -18.19 15.35
CA SER A 19 -7.71 -18.58 14.10
C SER A 19 -8.68 -19.30 13.16
N ARG A 20 -8.46 -19.15 11.86
CA ARG A 20 -9.14 -19.99 10.85
C ARG A 20 -8.54 -21.39 10.91
N GLN A 21 -9.39 -22.40 10.80
CA GLN A 21 -8.95 -23.78 10.84
C GLN A 21 -9.36 -24.51 9.58
N LYS A 22 -8.47 -25.34 9.06
CA LYS A 22 -8.76 -26.17 7.90
C LYS A 22 -9.34 -27.49 8.37
N HIS A 23 -10.55 -27.82 7.93
CA HIS A 23 -11.16 -29.08 8.26
C HIS A 23 -10.37 -30.24 7.61
N PRO A 24 -10.00 -31.30 8.37
CA PRO A 24 -9.08 -32.33 7.87
C PRO A 24 -9.67 -33.17 6.73
N VAL A 25 -10.97 -33.46 6.78
CA VAL A 25 -11.64 -34.29 5.76
C VAL A 25 -12.01 -33.49 4.50
N THR A 26 -12.78 -32.41 4.65
CA THR A 26 -13.25 -31.60 3.50
C THR A 26 -12.22 -30.64 2.93
N GLY A 27 -11.16 -30.30 3.70
CA GLY A 27 -10.13 -29.34 3.30
C GLY A 27 -10.60 -27.87 3.28
N VAL A 28 -11.85 -27.59 3.65
CA VAL A 28 -12.42 -26.24 3.69
C VAL A 28 -11.90 -25.48 4.89
N TRP A 29 -11.62 -24.18 4.70
CA TRP A 29 -11.27 -23.29 5.79
C TRP A 29 -12.53 -22.82 6.51
N HIS A 30 -12.65 -23.20 7.77
CA HIS A 30 -13.68 -22.69 8.65
C HIS A 30 -13.27 -21.30 9.17
N GLU A 31 -14.27 -20.42 9.25
CA GLU A 31 -14.11 -19.13 9.90
C GLU A 31 -13.77 -19.30 11.38
N PRO A 32 -13.04 -18.33 11.99
CA PRO A 32 -12.79 -18.39 13.42
C PRO A 32 -14.11 -18.30 14.19
N VAL A 33 -14.20 -19.02 15.31
CA VAL A 33 -15.38 -19.01 16.21
C VAL A 33 -15.74 -17.58 16.63
N TYR A 34 -14.72 -16.75 16.88
CA TYR A 34 -14.88 -15.32 17.08
C TYR A 34 -14.36 -14.54 15.87
N SER A 35 -15.25 -13.79 15.22
CA SER A 35 -14.88 -12.84 14.16
C SER A 35 -13.88 -11.77 14.67
N LEU A 36 -13.16 -11.12 13.74
CA LEU A 36 -12.18 -10.08 14.09
C LEU A 36 -12.75 -8.92 14.93
N ARG A 37 -14.05 -8.61 14.80
CA ARG A 37 -14.74 -7.63 15.65
C ARG A 37 -14.85 -8.14 17.08
N ARG A 38 -15.38 -9.35 17.27
CA ARG A 38 -15.55 -9.98 18.59
C ARG A 38 -14.20 -10.22 19.28
N GLN A 39 -13.17 -10.57 18.51
CA GLN A 39 -11.80 -10.67 19.03
C GLN A 39 -11.33 -9.32 19.59
N ALA A 40 -11.55 -8.22 18.88
CA ALA A 40 -11.16 -6.89 19.37
C ALA A 40 -11.95 -6.48 20.62
N GLU A 41 -13.23 -6.84 20.72
CA GLU A 41 -14.05 -6.61 21.91
C GLU A 41 -13.55 -7.39 23.13
N LEU A 42 -13.23 -8.68 22.95
CA LEU A 42 -12.65 -9.51 24.01
C LEU A 42 -11.28 -9.00 24.45
N VAL A 43 -10.40 -8.63 23.51
CA VAL A 43 -9.09 -8.06 23.83
C VAL A 43 -9.25 -6.73 24.57
N LYS A 44 -10.18 -5.87 24.14
CA LYS A 44 -10.46 -4.60 24.83
C LYS A 44 -10.90 -4.84 26.27
N LEU A 45 -11.87 -5.72 26.48
CA LEU A 45 -12.37 -6.05 27.81
C LEU A 45 -11.28 -6.70 28.68
N ALA A 46 -10.52 -7.64 28.11
CA ALA A 46 -9.43 -8.30 28.83
C ALA A 46 -8.33 -7.31 29.23
N ARG A 47 -8.01 -6.33 28.38
CA ARG A 47 -7.07 -5.26 28.71
C ARG A 47 -7.57 -4.38 29.86
N GLU A 48 -8.85 -3.99 29.82
CA GLU A 48 -9.47 -3.18 30.89
C GLU A 48 -9.44 -3.90 32.25
N HIS A 49 -9.50 -5.23 32.24
CA HIS A 49 -9.45 -6.06 33.45
C HIS A 49 -8.06 -6.68 33.73
N GLY A 50 -7.03 -6.38 32.94
CA GLY A 50 -5.67 -6.89 33.14
C GLY A 50 -5.49 -8.40 32.88
N VAL A 51 -6.37 -9.03 32.11
CA VAL A 51 -6.35 -10.47 31.80
C VAL A 51 -6.07 -10.76 30.31
N GLU A 52 -5.46 -9.81 29.60
CA GLU A 52 -5.15 -9.94 28.18
C GLU A 52 -4.17 -11.10 27.89
N GLU A 53 -3.21 -11.36 28.79
CA GLU A 53 -2.22 -12.44 28.67
C GLU A 53 -2.83 -13.86 28.71
N LEU A 54 -4.04 -14.00 29.26
CA LEU A 54 -4.75 -15.28 29.33
C LEU A 54 -5.47 -15.63 28.02
N LEU A 55 -5.66 -14.65 27.13
CA LEU A 55 -6.30 -14.88 25.85
C LEU A 55 -5.36 -15.63 24.89
N PRO A 56 -5.90 -16.48 23.99
CA PRO A 56 -5.09 -17.08 22.95
C PRO A 56 -4.55 -15.99 22.01
N PRO A 57 -3.39 -16.23 21.36
CA PRO A 57 -2.76 -15.24 20.51
C PRO A 57 -3.68 -14.82 19.36
N THR A 58 -3.79 -13.52 19.15
CA THR A 58 -4.61 -12.90 18.09
C THR A 58 -3.92 -11.69 17.48
N VAL A 59 -4.20 -11.45 16.20
CA VAL A 59 -3.81 -10.23 15.48
C VAL A 59 -4.39 -8.95 16.09
N LYS A 60 -5.41 -9.07 16.94
CA LYS A 60 -6.04 -7.95 17.67
C LYS A 60 -5.37 -7.65 19.02
N GLY A 61 -4.45 -8.50 19.48
CA GLY A 61 -3.71 -8.31 20.72
C GLY A 61 -2.77 -7.11 20.68
N SER A 62 -2.58 -6.46 21.83
CA SER A 62 -1.77 -5.26 21.98
C SER A 62 -0.30 -5.53 21.67
N GLU A 63 0.26 -6.57 22.28
CA GLU A 63 1.66 -6.96 22.09
C GLU A 63 1.94 -7.35 20.63
N TYR A 64 1.05 -8.14 20.03
CA TYR A 64 1.19 -8.53 18.63
C TYR A 64 1.21 -7.31 17.71
N GLN A 65 0.28 -6.36 17.89
CA GLN A 65 0.22 -5.16 17.04
C GLN A 65 1.44 -4.27 17.21
N LEU A 66 1.96 -4.15 18.43
CA LEU A 66 3.15 -3.36 18.72
C LEU A 66 4.39 -4.02 18.11
N ALA A 67 4.61 -5.31 18.39
CA ALA A 67 5.71 -6.08 17.85
C ALA A 67 5.73 -6.05 16.32
N HIS A 68 4.58 -6.29 15.69
CA HIS A 68 4.45 -6.26 14.24
C HIS A 68 4.74 -4.88 13.64
N ARG A 69 4.35 -3.79 14.34
CA ARG A 69 4.64 -2.42 13.89
C ARG A 69 6.13 -2.08 14.05
N VAL A 70 6.76 -2.50 15.14
CA VAL A 70 8.18 -2.26 15.41
C VAL A 70 9.05 -3.04 14.42
N GLU A 71 8.73 -4.32 14.19
CA GLU A 71 9.48 -5.20 13.30
C GLU A 71 9.39 -4.75 11.83
N HIS A 72 8.20 -4.39 11.36
CA HIS A 72 7.99 -4.14 9.93
C HIS A 72 7.86 -2.67 9.54
N GLY A 73 7.60 -1.76 10.49
CA GLY A 73 7.39 -0.33 10.23
C GLY A 73 6.17 -0.01 9.35
N LEU A 74 6.11 1.23 8.84
CA LEU A 74 5.09 1.65 7.88
C LEU A 74 5.37 1.02 6.52
N ARG A 75 4.36 0.39 5.90
CA ARG A 75 4.51 -0.33 4.62
C ARG A 75 3.56 0.13 3.52
N VAL A 76 2.94 1.29 3.70
CA VAL A 76 2.05 1.88 2.68
C VAL A 76 2.85 2.29 1.45
N LYS A 77 2.30 2.07 0.25
CA LYS A 77 2.97 2.40 -1.01
C LYS A 77 3.31 3.89 -1.07
N GLY A 78 4.58 4.20 -1.40
CA GLY A 78 5.08 5.56 -1.53
C GLY A 78 5.77 6.10 -0.28
N THR A 79 5.18 5.92 0.91
CA THR A 79 5.69 6.45 2.20
C THR A 79 6.23 5.39 3.15
N GLY A 80 6.02 4.11 2.86
CA GLY A 80 6.55 3.01 3.67
C GLY A 80 8.06 2.92 3.62
N VAL A 81 8.64 2.23 4.60
CA VAL A 81 10.08 1.98 4.70
C VAL A 81 10.57 1.33 3.40
N GLY A 82 11.59 1.93 2.78
CA GLY A 82 12.14 1.47 1.50
C GLY A 82 11.29 1.77 0.26
N GLN A 83 10.17 2.49 0.38
CA GLN A 83 9.36 2.94 -0.76
C GLN A 83 9.71 4.37 -1.17
N LYS A 84 9.39 4.71 -2.42
CA LYS A 84 9.55 6.07 -2.96
C LYS A 84 8.25 6.59 -3.55
N VAL A 85 7.95 7.86 -3.27
CA VAL A 85 6.78 8.55 -3.83
C VAL A 85 6.93 8.71 -5.35
N LYS A 86 5.86 8.44 -6.09
CA LYS A 86 5.81 8.51 -7.56
C LYS A 86 5.95 9.94 -8.11
N GLY A 87 5.58 10.94 -7.32
CA GLY A 87 5.40 12.33 -7.73
C GLY A 87 4.15 12.53 -8.59
N HIS A 88 3.71 13.78 -8.75
CA HIS A 88 2.64 14.12 -9.69
C HIS A 88 3.17 14.15 -11.13
N GLN A 89 2.27 14.10 -12.12
CA GLN A 89 2.69 14.12 -13.53
C GLN A 89 3.44 15.42 -13.88
N HIS A 90 3.00 16.56 -13.34
CA HIS A 90 3.64 17.84 -13.61
C HIS A 90 5.06 17.90 -13.02
N GLU A 91 5.29 17.34 -11.82
CA GLU A 91 6.61 17.25 -11.18
C GLU A 91 7.58 16.42 -12.02
N ARG A 92 7.14 15.22 -12.45
CA ARG A 92 7.96 14.34 -13.28
C ARG A 92 8.31 14.96 -14.64
N MET A 93 7.42 15.80 -15.17
CA MET A 93 7.58 16.42 -16.48
C MET A 93 8.26 17.79 -16.46
N VAL A 94 8.64 18.33 -15.29
CA VAL A 94 9.32 19.64 -15.20
C VAL A 94 10.59 19.65 -16.04
N MET A 95 11.50 18.71 -15.81
CA MET A 95 12.79 18.66 -16.51
C MET A 95 12.63 18.52 -18.03
N PRO A 96 11.88 17.54 -18.56
CA PRO A 96 11.62 17.45 -20.01
C PRO A 96 10.97 18.71 -20.60
N ARG A 97 10.07 19.36 -19.86
CA ARG A 97 9.39 20.59 -20.32
C ARG A 97 10.36 21.77 -20.38
N MET A 98 11.23 21.93 -19.39
CA MET A 98 12.25 22.99 -19.39
C MET A 98 13.30 22.78 -20.47
N GLU A 99 13.74 21.53 -20.68
CA GLU A 99 14.69 21.19 -21.74
C GLU A 99 14.12 21.51 -23.13
N ARG A 100 12.84 21.18 -23.37
CA ARG A 100 12.15 21.55 -24.61
C ARG A 100 12.11 23.06 -24.83
N ARG A 101 11.86 23.84 -23.76
CA ARG A 101 11.87 25.31 -23.82
C ARG A 101 13.27 25.84 -24.12
N ARG A 102 14.31 25.32 -23.45
CA ARG A 102 15.71 25.69 -23.68
C ARG A 102 16.10 25.47 -25.13
N ASN A 103 15.85 24.28 -25.67
CA ASN A 103 16.20 23.93 -27.05
C ASN A 103 15.42 24.76 -28.08
N ALA A 104 14.16 25.10 -27.81
CA ALA A 104 13.39 26.00 -28.67
C ALA A 104 14.01 27.42 -28.71
N MET A 105 14.43 27.94 -27.56
CA MET A 105 15.05 29.26 -27.46
C MET A 105 16.42 29.32 -28.14
N LEU A 106 17.24 28.28 -27.99
CA LEU A 106 18.56 28.20 -28.65
C LEU A 106 18.44 28.16 -30.17
N ASN A 107 17.44 27.45 -30.72
CA ASN A 107 17.21 27.35 -32.16
C ASN A 107 16.41 28.52 -32.75
N MET A 108 15.86 29.40 -31.90
CA MET A 108 14.99 30.50 -32.33
C MET A 108 15.68 31.51 -33.27
N PRO A 109 16.93 31.95 -33.02
CA PRO A 109 17.61 32.90 -33.91
C PRO A 109 17.73 32.40 -35.35
N ASP A 110 18.12 31.14 -35.53
CA ASP A 110 18.32 30.56 -36.86
C ASP A 110 16.99 30.31 -37.58
N LEU A 111 15.95 29.91 -36.83
CA LEU A 111 14.59 29.83 -37.35
C LEU A 111 14.10 31.19 -37.86
N MET A 112 14.34 32.27 -37.10
CA MET A 112 13.98 33.62 -37.52
C MET A 112 14.75 34.06 -38.77
N ARG A 113 16.06 33.77 -38.87
CA ARG A 113 16.85 34.05 -40.09
C ARG A 113 16.28 33.31 -41.30
N GLN A 114 15.96 32.03 -41.14
CA GLN A 114 15.37 31.21 -42.20
C GLN A 114 14.01 31.76 -42.64
N TRP A 115 13.14 32.11 -41.68
CA TRP A 115 11.82 32.66 -41.97
C TRP A 115 11.91 34.01 -42.70
N LYS A 116 12.79 34.91 -42.26
CA LYS A 116 13.03 36.20 -42.93
C LYS A 116 13.56 36.02 -44.36
N LYS A 117 14.45 35.05 -44.58
CA LYS A 117 15.00 34.74 -45.92
C LYS A 117 13.94 34.17 -46.88
N VAL A 118 13.10 33.25 -46.41
CA VAL A 118 12.07 32.60 -47.23
C VAL A 118 10.88 33.53 -47.48
N GLY A 119 10.49 34.30 -46.46
CA GLY A 119 9.33 35.20 -46.48
C GLY A 119 8.02 34.48 -46.11
N LYS A 120 7.07 35.27 -45.57
CA LYS A 120 5.79 34.79 -45.01
C LYS A 120 5.02 33.87 -45.97
N TYR A 121 4.89 34.26 -47.24
CA TYR A 121 4.06 33.56 -48.22
C TYR A 121 4.64 32.23 -48.71
N ARG A 122 5.96 32.06 -48.66
CA ARG A 122 6.65 30.84 -49.11
C ARG A 122 6.98 29.88 -47.96
N TRP A 123 6.65 30.25 -46.72
CA TRP A 123 6.86 29.40 -45.55
C TRP A 123 5.87 28.24 -45.52
N LYS A 124 6.35 27.01 -45.29
CA LYS A 124 5.51 25.79 -45.21
C LYS A 124 5.63 25.04 -43.88
N LYS A 125 6.61 25.39 -43.03
CA LYS A 125 6.90 24.68 -41.77
C LYS A 125 6.05 25.23 -40.61
N PHE A 126 4.73 25.09 -40.70
CA PHE A 126 3.82 25.48 -39.63
C PHE A 126 3.70 24.35 -38.58
N PRO A 127 3.51 24.68 -37.29
CA PRO A 127 3.23 23.66 -36.28
C PRO A 127 1.92 22.96 -36.59
N LYS A 128 1.84 21.66 -36.29
CA LYS A 128 0.59 20.90 -36.41
C LYS A 128 -0.32 21.23 -35.22
N SER A 129 -1.63 21.34 -35.47
CA SER A 129 -2.62 21.33 -34.38
C SER A 129 -2.46 20.05 -33.59
N VAL A 130 -2.43 20.17 -32.26
CA VAL A 130 -2.33 19.02 -31.35
C VAL A 130 -3.73 18.46 -30.99
N ASN A 131 -4.80 19.11 -31.46
CA ASN A 131 -6.17 18.63 -31.32
C ASN A 131 -6.64 18.10 -32.68
N GLY A 132 -6.67 16.78 -32.79
CA GLY A 132 -7.21 15.96 -33.87
C GLY A 132 -7.42 14.56 -33.31
#